data_AF-A0A9W7W8T8-F1
#
_entry.id   AF-A0A9W7W8T8-F1
#
_cell.length_a   1.000
_cell.length_b   1.000
_cell.length_c   1.000
_cell.angle_alpha   90.00
_cell.angle_beta   90.00
_cell.angle_gamma   90.00
#
_symmetry.space_group_name_H-M   'P 1'
#
loop_
_entity.id
_entity.type
_entity.pdbx_description
1 polymer ?
#
loop_
_entity_poly.entity_id
_entity_poly.type
_entity_poly.pdbx_seq_one_letter_code
_entity_poly.pdbx_strand_id
1 'polypeptide(L)'
;FSEYHIFSYCTEINSGRIGCFWPNPVVEHFIIHIHKRFFSNCTLERAIHEDPPDDTLALLILVPVFLTLAMVVLVVWCSKRSDILA
;
A
#
# COMPACT_ATOMS: atom_id res chain seq x y z
N PHE A 1 8.32 -7.14 17.93
CA PHE A 1 8.72 -7.89 16.72
C PHE A 1 9.66 -9.05 17.00
N SER A 2 10.75 -8.90 17.79
CA SER A 2 11.70 -9.99 18.10
C SER A 2 11.04 -11.26 18.69
N GLU A 3 10.21 -11.13 19.73
CA GLU A 3 9.59 -12.28 20.39
C GLU A 3 8.66 -13.09 19.47
N TYR A 4 7.89 -12.39 18.64
CA TYR A 4 6.99 -13.06 17.69
C TYR A 4 7.76 -13.80 16.60
N HIS A 5 8.91 -13.26 16.17
CA HIS A 5 9.82 -13.93 15.25
C HIS A 5 10.44 -15.20 15.86
N ILE A 6 10.89 -15.14 17.12
CA ILE A 6 11.40 -16.31 17.84
C ILE A 6 10.31 -17.38 17.97
N PHE A 7 9.09 -16.96 18.31
CA PHE A 7 7.91 -17.83 18.37
C PHE A 7 7.63 -18.51 17.02
N SER A 8 7.54 -17.76 15.92
CA SER A 8 7.27 -18.34 14.60
C SER A 8 8.39 -19.29 14.15
N TYR A 9 9.65 -18.89 14.34
CA TYR A 9 10.81 -19.73 14.03
C TYR A 9 10.83 -21.03 14.86
N CYS A 10 10.42 -20.95 16.12
CA CYS A 10 10.26 -22.14 16.96
C CYS A 10 9.20 -23.09 16.39
N THR A 11 8.05 -22.58 15.91
CA THR A 11 7.02 -23.43 15.29
C THR A 11 7.50 -24.08 13.99
N GLU A 12 8.33 -23.38 13.22
CA GLU A 12 8.94 -23.88 11.98
C GLU A 12 9.93 -25.01 12.26
N ILE A 13 10.90 -24.80 13.16
CA ILE A 13 11.86 -25.84 13.56
C ILE A 13 11.12 -27.06 14.09
N ASN A 14 10.13 -26.89 14.97
CA ASN A 14 9.44 -28.02 15.56
C ASN A 14 8.64 -28.81 14.53
N SER A 15 8.04 -28.14 13.54
CA SER A 15 7.38 -28.82 12.41
C SER A 15 8.41 -29.66 11.63
N GLY A 16 9.57 -29.09 11.31
CA GLY A 16 10.65 -29.83 10.65
C GLY A 16 11.17 -31.02 11.47
N ARG A 17 11.31 -30.87 12.80
CA ARG A 17 11.76 -31.95 13.70
C ARG A 17 10.82 -33.15 13.74
N ILE A 18 9.52 -32.92 13.62
CA ILE A 18 8.51 -33.99 13.61
C ILE A 18 8.18 -34.47 12.19
N GLY A 19 8.88 -33.96 11.16
CA GLY A 19 8.67 -34.34 9.76
C GLY A 19 7.42 -33.75 9.13
N CYS A 20 6.86 -32.68 9.70
CA CYS A 20 5.73 -31.94 9.14
C CYS A 20 6.18 -30.69 8.39
N PHE A 21 5.45 -30.35 7.32
CA PHE A 21 5.67 -29.10 6.61
C PHE A 21 5.24 -27.90 7.47
N TRP A 22 5.92 -26.77 7.32
CA TRP A 22 5.51 -25.48 7.89
C TRP A 22 5.15 -24.53 6.74
N PRO A 23 3.98 -23.86 6.78
CA PRO A 23 2.93 -23.94 7.80
C PRO A 23 2.08 -25.22 7.68
N ASN A 24 1.32 -25.54 8.73
CA ASN A 24 0.34 -26.63 8.77
C ASN A 24 -0.87 -26.28 9.67
N PRO A 25 -1.99 -27.02 9.60
CA PRO A 25 -3.21 -26.67 10.35
C PRO A 25 -3.05 -26.61 11.87
N VAL A 26 -2.14 -27.41 12.44
CA VAL A 26 -1.86 -27.40 13.89
C VAL A 26 -1.18 -26.08 14.28
N VAL A 27 -0.16 -25.68 13.51
CA VAL A 27 0.54 -24.41 13.70
C VAL A 27 -0.41 -23.22 13.46
N GLU A 28 -1.25 -23.28 12.43
CA GLU A 28 -2.23 -22.24 12.15
C GLU A 28 -3.19 -22.02 13.33
N HIS A 29 -3.79 -23.09 13.85
CA HIS A 29 -4.69 -22.99 15.00
C HIS A 29 -3.96 -22.46 16.25
N PHE A 30 -2.71 -22.87 16.47
CA PHE A 30 -1.89 -22.39 17.58
C PHE A 30 -1.59 -20.88 17.45
N ILE A 31 -1.18 -20.42 16.27
CA ILE A 31 -0.93 -19.00 16.00
C ILE A 31 -2.21 -18.19 16.22
N ILE A 32 -3.35 -18.62 15.68
CA ILE A 32 -4.65 -17.94 15.87
C ILE A 32 -5.00 -17.85 17.36
N HIS A 33 -4.77 -18.90 18.15
CA HIS A 33 -5.03 -18.90 19.58
C HIS A 33 -4.17 -17.85 20.31
N ILE A 34 -2.88 -17.79 20.01
CA ILE A 34 -1.96 -16.77 20.57
C ILE A 34 -2.41 -15.37 20.18
N HIS A 35 -2.80 -15.14 18.93
CA HIS A 35 -3.38 -13.86 18.47
C HIS A 35 -4.63 -13.46 19.24
N LYS A 36 -5.60 -14.39 19.40
CA LYS A 36 -6.81 -14.14 20.20
C LYS A 36 -6.51 -13.86 21.67
N ARG A 37 -5.43 -14.41 22.23
CA ARG A 37 -5.10 -14.25 23.66
C ARG A 37 -4.34 -12.97 23.96
N PHE A 38 -3.36 -12.63 23.14
CA PHE A 38 -2.42 -11.53 23.41
C PHE A 38 -2.71 -10.27 22.57
N PHE A 39 -3.37 -10.42 21.42
CA PHE A 39 -3.57 -9.35 20.44
C PHE A 39 -5.07 -9.07 20.19
N SER A 40 -5.96 -9.45 21.11
CA SER A 40 -7.42 -9.33 20.95
C SER A 40 -7.92 -7.90 20.74
N ASN A 41 -7.21 -6.91 21.29
CA ASN A 41 -7.55 -5.50 21.20
C ASN A 41 -6.61 -4.69 20.30
N CYS A 42 -5.79 -5.38 19.50
CA CYS A 42 -4.98 -4.69 18.50
C CYS A 42 -5.88 -4.30 17.33
N THR A 43 -5.97 -3.00 17.07
CA THR A 43 -6.55 -2.51 15.81
C THR A 43 -5.54 -2.78 14.70
N LEU A 44 -5.98 -3.50 13.66
CA LEU A 44 -5.21 -3.58 12.44
C LEU A 44 -5.23 -2.19 11.80
N GLU A 45 -4.18 -1.41 12.03
CA GLU A 45 -3.88 -0.25 11.20
C GLU A 45 -3.50 -0.82 9.84
N ARG A 46 -4.52 -1.11 9.02
CA ARG A 46 -4.31 -1.32 7.60
C ARG A 46 -3.64 -0.03 7.16
N ALA A 47 -2.36 -0.10 6.80
CA ALA A 47 -1.86 0.81 5.79
C ALA A 47 -2.75 0.52 4.59
N ILE A 48 -3.80 1.34 4.44
CA ILE A 48 -4.70 1.31 3.31
C ILE A 48 -3.83 1.78 2.14
N HIS A 49 -3.06 0.85 1.59
CA HIS A 49 -2.48 0.95 0.25
C HIS A 49 -3.56 0.57 -0.76
N GLU A 50 -4.74 1.18 -0.61
CA GLU A 50 -5.77 1.15 -1.64
C GLU A 50 -5.59 2.41 -2.47
N ASP A 51 -5.78 2.26 -3.77
CA ASP A 51 -5.84 3.41 -4.65
C ASP A 51 -6.96 4.34 -4.17
N PRO A 52 -6.79 5.66 -4.31
CA PRO A 52 -7.85 6.60 -4.00
C PRO A 52 -9.05 6.34 -4.94
N PRO A 53 -10.29 6.71 -4.54
CA PRO A 53 -11.48 6.49 -5.37
C PRO A 53 -11.29 6.96 -6.82
N ASP A 54 -11.83 6.21 -7.78
CA ASP A 54 -11.61 6.44 -9.23
C ASP A 54 -11.84 7.90 -9.65
N ASP A 55 -12.88 8.55 -9.12
CA ASP A 55 -13.18 9.96 -9.40
C ASP A 55 -12.07 10.91 -8.94
N THR A 56 -11.48 10.65 -7.77
CA THR A 56 -10.38 11.46 -7.23
C THR A 56 -9.11 11.26 -8.02
N LEU A 57 -8.82 10.01 -8.41
CA LEU A 57 -7.69 9.68 -9.27
C LEU A 57 -7.83 10.34 -10.65
N ALA A 58 -9.02 10.27 -11.25
CA ALA A 58 -9.32 10.90 -12.53
C ALA A 58 -9.14 12.43 -12.46
N LEU A 59 -9.62 13.07 -11.39
CA LEU A 59 -9.44 14.50 -11.18
C LEU A 59 -7.95 14.86 -11.05
N LEU A 60 -7.18 14.09 -10.27
CA LEU A 60 -5.73 14.27 -10.08
C LEU A 60 -4.94 14.15 -11.40
N ILE A 61 -5.41 13.33 -12.34
CA ILE A 61 -4.80 13.16 -13.66
C ILE A 61 -5.23 14.29 -14.61
N LEU A 62 -6.52 14.63 -14.64
CA LEU A 62 -7.07 15.60 -15.59
C LEU A 62 -6.60 17.03 -15.31
N VAL A 63 -6.54 17.45 -14.05
CA VAL A 63 -6.11 18.81 -13.66
C VAL A 63 -4.74 19.19 -14.24
N PRO A 64 -3.64 18.44 -14.03
CA PRO A 64 -2.33 18.80 -14.59
C PRO A 64 -2.29 18.73 -16.12
N VAL A 65 -3.08 17.85 -16.75
CA VAL A 65 -3.19 17.79 -18.22
C VAL A 65 -3.83 19.07 -18.76
N PHE A 66 -4.94 19.50 -18.18
CA PHE A 66 -5.59 20.75 -18.60
C PHE A 66 -4.73 21.98 -18.31
N LEU A 67 -4.02 22.00 -17.18
CA LEU A 67 -3.11 23.09 -16.85
C LEU A 67 -1.96 23.20 -17.85
N THR A 68 -1.33 22.08 -18.22
CA THR A 68 -0.23 22.09 -19.22
C THR A 68 -0.73 22.55 -20.59
N LEU A 69 -1.91 22.07 -21.03
CA LEU A 69 -2.53 22.54 -22.26
C LEU A 69 -2.84 24.05 -22.23
N ALA A 70 -3.41 24.55 -21.13
CA ALA A 70 -3.70 25.97 -20.95
C ALA A 70 -2.42 26.81 -21.00
N MET A 71 -1.35 26.36 -20.32
CA MET A 71 -0.07 27.05 -20.34
C MET A 71 0.54 27.12 -21.74
N VAL A 72 0.50 26.02 -22.51
CA VAL A 72 0.98 26.01 -23.91
C VAL A 72 0.18 27.00 -24.75
N VAL A 73 -1.15 27.00 -24.65
CA VAL A 73 -2.01 27.94 -25.38
C VAL A 73 -1.70 29.39 -25.01
N LEU A 74 -1.55 29.68 -23.71
CA LEU A 74 -1.20 31.01 -23.21
C LEU A 74 0.16 31.47 -23.73
N VAL A 75 1.18 30.61 -23.69
CA VAL A 75 2.51 30.92 -24.20
C VAL A 75 2.47 31.22 -25.70
N VAL A 76 1.82 30.37 -26.50
CA VAL A 76 1.67 30.59 -27.94
C VAL A 76 0.94 31.90 -28.22
N TRP A 77 -0.15 32.18 -27.50
CA TRP A 77 -0.90 33.42 -27.65
C TRP A 77 -0.05 34.65 -27.30
N CYS A 78 0.66 34.62 -26.18
CA CYS A 78 1.56 35.70 -25.76
C CYS A 78 2.69 35.91 -26.76
N SER A 79 3.36 34.85 -27.23
CA SER A 79 4.41 34.95 -28.25
C SER A 79 3.88 35.55 -29.54
N LYS A 80 2.74 35.09 -30.06
CA LYS A 80 2.15 35.70 -31.26
C LYS A 80 1.79 37.17 -31.05
N ARG A 81 1.29 37.54 -29.88
CA ARG A 81 0.98 38.94 -29.57
C ARG A 81 2.24 39.80 -29.49
N SER A 82 3.30 39.30 -28.89
CA SER A 82 4.61 39.97 -28.84
C SER A 82 5.22 40.11 -30.24
N ASP A 83 5.11 39.10 -31.10
CA ASP A 83 5.58 39.16 -32.49
C ASP A 83 4.80 40.18 -33.35
N ILE A 84 3.51 40.40 -33.06
CA ILE A 84 2.68 41.39 -33.77
C ILE A 84 2.95 42.83 -33.29
N LEU A 85 3.46 42.99 -32.06
CA LEU A 85 3.76 44.28 -31.43
C LEU A 85 5.23 44.72 -31.56
N ALA A 86 6.10 43.85 -32.08
CA ALA A 86 7.50 44.13 -32.43
C ALA A 86 7.63 44.53 -33.91
#